data_AF-A0A2S2KTD6-F1
#
_entry.id   AF-A0A2S2KTD6-F1
#
_cell.length_a   1.000
_cell.length_b   1.000
_cell.length_c   1.000
_cell.angle_alpha   90.00
_cell.angle_beta   90.00
_cell.angle_gamma   90.00
#
_symmetry.space_group_name_H-M   'P 1'
#
loop_
_entity.id
_entity.type
_entity.pdbx_description
1 polymer ?
#
loop_
_entity_poly.entity_id
_entity_poly.type
_entity_poly.pdbx_seq_one_letter_code
_entity_poly.pdbx_strand_id
1 'polypeptide(L)'
;MPVSRKIMICSILIMLSVIIILKTGSSEALNTSNDFDEYRISQMPETRFFDQYDELSAPEKTAVVYPILTQTAYAWGGIHDFYLGRCDTCSEIKIEEYYDPIFSVGAKSFRILEFLGYSVIDDIDIDKNPEILDNFNSIVLLHNEFVTENEFLAITSHPNVIFMYPGALNSKVKINYDKETMILQRGPSFPDPDTVNGFDWKYDNSNISNNTICEEWEFYKIENGHMLNCTPEDIIQNNDKILKELKRLAEF
;
A
#
# COMPACT_ATOMS: atom_id res chain seq x y z
N MET A 1 -13.35 -1.31 -23.55
CA MET A 1 -13.48 0.13 -23.20
C MET A 1 -12.58 0.36 -22.00
N PRO A 2 -11.68 1.37 -21.97
CA PRO A 2 -10.85 1.60 -20.80
C PRO A 2 -11.73 2.29 -19.75
N VAL A 3 -12.07 1.57 -18.68
CA VAL A 3 -12.72 2.16 -17.51
C VAL A 3 -11.62 2.74 -16.65
N SER A 4 -11.48 4.06 -16.68
CA SER A 4 -10.61 4.80 -15.77
C SER A 4 -11.18 4.66 -14.36
N ARG A 5 -10.45 3.95 -13.50
CA ARG A 5 -10.66 3.93 -12.06
C ARG A 5 -10.26 5.28 -11.48
N LYS A 6 -11.04 5.82 -10.56
CA LYS A 6 -10.81 7.14 -9.98
C LYS A 6 -10.94 7.10 -8.46
N ILE A 7 -9.94 7.65 -7.80
CA ILE A 7 -9.93 7.93 -6.36
C ILE A 7 -10.83 9.13 -6.09
N MET A 8 -11.71 9.02 -5.09
CA MET A 8 -12.63 10.10 -4.71
C MET A 8 -11.89 11.14 -3.85
N ILE A 9 -11.42 12.22 -4.47
CA ILE A 9 -10.84 13.37 -3.75
C ILE A 9 -11.98 14.29 -3.29
N CYS A 10 -12.25 14.29 -1.99
CA CYS A 10 -13.27 15.13 -1.37
C CYS A 10 -12.87 16.61 -1.48
N SER A 11 -13.60 17.36 -2.31
CA SER A 11 -13.34 18.78 -2.59
C SER A 11 -14.03 19.66 -1.56
N ILE A 12 -13.30 20.15 -0.56
CA ILE A 12 -13.81 21.21 0.33
C ILE A 12 -13.18 22.54 -0.09
N LEU A 13 -13.84 23.22 -1.02
CA LEU A 13 -13.78 24.68 -1.14
C LEU A 13 -14.92 25.26 -0.30
N ILE A 14 -14.64 26.20 0.60
CA ILE A 14 -15.51 27.37 0.89
C ILE A 14 -14.73 28.44 1.70
N MET A 15 -14.55 29.59 1.03
CA MET A 15 -14.61 30.99 1.47
C MET A 15 -13.55 31.60 2.40
N LEU A 16 -12.62 32.34 1.76
CA LEU A 16 -12.06 33.58 2.29
C LEU A 16 -13.15 34.66 2.46
N SER A 17 -13.21 35.27 3.66
CA SER A 17 -13.22 36.73 3.92
C SER A 17 -14.03 37.09 5.18
N VAL A 18 -13.40 37.71 6.19
CA VAL A 18 -13.89 38.92 6.90
C VAL A 18 -12.73 39.60 7.66
N ILE A 19 -12.29 40.74 7.11
CA ILE A 19 -12.00 42.07 7.68
C ILE A 19 -11.52 42.22 9.15
N ILE A 20 -10.38 42.90 9.26
CA ILE A 20 -9.65 43.39 10.44
C ILE A 20 -10.44 44.46 11.23
N ILE A 21 -10.49 44.35 12.56
CA ILE A 21 -10.70 45.48 13.48
C ILE A 21 -9.51 45.57 14.43
N LEU A 22 -8.72 46.65 14.31
CA LEU A 22 -7.65 47.02 15.23
C LEU A 22 -8.25 47.43 16.59
N LYS A 23 -7.92 46.68 17.65
CA LYS A 23 -7.88 47.22 19.01
C LYS A 23 -6.48 47.03 19.57
N THR A 24 -5.86 48.15 19.90
CA THR A 24 -4.58 48.27 20.57
C THR A 24 -4.61 47.57 21.93
N GLY A 25 -3.95 46.42 21.98
CA GLY A 25 -3.48 45.75 23.17
C GLY A 25 -2.26 44.96 22.72
N SER A 26 -1.16 45.02 23.47
CA SER A 26 0.05 44.25 23.20
C SER A 26 -0.32 42.77 23.07
N SER A 27 -0.50 42.30 21.84
CA SER A 27 -0.63 40.87 21.57
C SER A 27 0.79 40.34 21.61
N GLU A 28 1.04 39.48 22.58
CA GLU A 28 1.99 38.40 22.39
C GLU A 28 1.77 37.86 20.98
N ALA A 29 2.84 37.74 20.19
CA ALA A 29 2.80 36.97 18.96
C ALA A 29 2.49 35.53 19.37
N LEU A 30 1.20 35.24 19.52
CA LEU A 30 0.67 33.95 19.93
C LEU A 30 1.11 32.92 18.90
N ASN A 31 1.38 31.73 19.42
CA ASN A 31 1.99 30.51 18.87
C ASN A 31 1.25 29.91 17.63
N THR A 32 0.83 30.76 16.71
CA THR A 32 -0.08 30.48 15.58
C THR A 32 0.54 29.60 14.50
N SER A 33 1.88 29.63 14.34
CA SER A 33 2.57 28.74 13.40
C SER A 33 2.54 27.29 13.86
N ASN A 34 2.80 27.05 15.17
CA ASN A 34 2.77 25.71 15.74
C ASN A 34 1.36 25.11 15.73
N ASP A 35 0.33 25.93 16.00
CA ASP A 35 -1.08 25.50 15.97
C ASP A 35 -1.54 25.13 14.54
N PHE A 36 -1.10 25.89 13.53
CA PHE A 36 -1.41 25.57 12.13
C PHE A 36 -0.70 24.31 11.64
N ASP A 37 0.58 24.12 11.98
CA ASP A 37 1.31 22.91 11.61
C ASP A 37 0.78 21.67 12.30
N GLU A 38 0.44 21.77 13.59
CA GLU A 38 -0.18 20.68 14.34
C GLU A 38 -1.56 20.33 13.74
N TYR A 39 -2.38 21.33 13.43
CA TYR A 39 -3.65 21.11 12.75
C TYR A 39 -3.47 20.45 11.37
N ARG A 40 -2.57 20.98 10.53
CA ARG A 40 -2.26 20.43 9.20
C ARG A 40 -1.82 18.96 9.29
N ILE A 41 -0.89 18.64 10.18
CA ILE A 41 -0.40 17.27 10.40
C ILE A 41 -1.51 16.38 10.96
N SER A 42 -2.43 16.90 11.78
CA SER A 42 -3.58 16.11 12.27
C SER A 42 -4.52 15.68 11.15
N GLN A 43 -4.66 16.50 10.10
CA GLN A 43 -5.54 16.21 8.96
C GLN A 43 -4.82 15.40 7.88
N MET A 44 -3.54 15.70 7.64
CA MET A 44 -2.69 15.10 6.61
C MET A 44 -1.32 14.72 7.22
N PRO A 45 -1.22 13.58 7.92
CA PRO A 45 -0.02 13.20 8.66
C PRO A 45 1.26 13.19 7.82
N GLU A 46 1.16 12.79 6.56
CA GLU A 46 2.26 12.75 5.59
C GLU A 46 2.94 14.12 5.39
N THR A 47 2.20 15.22 5.57
CA THR A 47 2.74 16.57 5.42
C THR A 47 3.73 16.93 6.54
N ARG A 48 3.89 16.10 7.57
CA ARG A 48 5.00 16.22 8.53
C ARG A 48 6.36 16.28 7.83
N PHE A 49 6.50 15.63 6.69
CA PHE A 49 7.74 15.59 5.92
C PHE A 49 7.85 16.69 4.86
N PHE A 50 7.05 17.75 4.93
CA PHE A 50 7.08 18.84 3.96
C PHE A 50 8.48 19.47 3.84
N ASP A 51 9.16 19.72 4.96
CA ASP A 51 10.51 20.30 4.96
C ASP A 51 11.61 19.32 4.53
N GLN A 52 11.31 18.01 4.50
CA GLN A 52 12.21 16.94 4.07
C GLN A 52 11.82 16.37 2.69
N TYR A 53 10.87 17.01 2.01
CA TYR A 53 10.30 16.48 0.77
C TYR A 53 11.38 16.16 -0.27
N ASP A 54 12.28 17.09 -0.54
CA ASP A 54 13.33 16.90 -1.54
C ASP A 54 14.25 15.73 -1.17
N GLU A 55 14.56 15.57 0.12
CA GLU A 55 15.38 14.46 0.65
C GLU A 55 14.66 13.12 0.47
N LEU A 56 13.35 13.07 0.70
CA LEU A 56 12.54 11.84 0.74
C LEU A 56 11.80 11.51 -0.56
N SER A 57 11.80 12.46 -1.50
CA SER A 57 11.09 12.35 -2.78
C SER A 57 11.47 11.07 -3.52
N ALA A 58 10.49 10.53 -4.23
CA ALA A 58 10.61 9.28 -4.98
C ALA A 58 11.79 9.31 -5.95
N PRO A 59 12.60 8.24 -6.03
CA PRO A 59 13.52 8.07 -7.13
C PRO A 59 12.79 8.03 -8.47
N GLU A 60 13.45 8.47 -9.54
CA GLU A 60 12.89 8.36 -10.88
C GLU A 60 12.53 6.90 -11.20
N LYS A 61 11.46 6.70 -11.98
CA LYS A 61 11.02 5.38 -12.43
C LYS A 61 10.82 4.37 -11.28
N THR A 62 10.29 4.83 -10.15
CA THR A 62 9.84 3.94 -9.07
C THR A 62 8.32 3.93 -9.00
N ALA A 63 7.73 2.73 -8.97
CA ALA A 63 6.30 2.55 -8.79
C ALA A 63 5.98 1.91 -7.43
N VAL A 64 4.88 2.36 -6.82
CA VAL A 64 4.20 1.68 -5.71
C VAL A 64 3.02 0.91 -6.29
N VAL A 65 2.92 -0.36 -5.93
CA VAL A 65 1.81 -1.22 -6.33
C VAL A 65 0.77 -1.25 -5.22
N TYR A 66 -0.42 -0.74 -5.52
CA TYR A 66 -1.55 -0.75 -4.60
C TYR A 66 -2.34 -2.06 -4.73
N PRO A 67 -2.65 -2.77 -3.61
CA PRO A 67 -3.16 -4.14 -3.65
C PRO A 67 -4.71 -4.20 -3.64
N ILE A 68 -5.35 -3.95 -4.78
CA ILE A 68 -6.82 -3.97 -4.90
C ILE A 68 -7.37 -5.37 -4.63
N LEU A 69 -6.66 -6.42 -5.04
CA LEU A 69 -7.11 -7.79 -4.82
C LEU A 69 -7.08 -8.16 -3.34
N THR A 70 -6.03 -7.75 -2.62
CA THR A 70 -6.01 -7.89 -1.16
C THR A 70 -7.14 -7.09 -0.52
N GLN A 71 -7.30 -5.81 -0.87
CA GLN A 71 -8.39 -4.97 -0.35
C GLN A 71 -9.76 -5.64 -0.52
N THR A 72 -10.01 -6.24 -1.68
CA THR A 72 -11.24 -6.97 -1.99
C THR A 72 -11.37 -8.23 -1.12
N ALA A 73 -10.29 -8.98 -0.94
CA ALA A 73 -10.29 -10.21 -0.13
C ALA A 73 -10.56 -9.95 1.36
N TYR A 74 -10.16 -8.79 1.88
CA TYR A 74 -10.39 -8.36 3.27
C TYR A 74 -11.74 -7.68 3.50
N ALA A 75 -12.51 -7.40 2.46
CA ALA A 75 -13.86 -6.88 2.61
C ALA A 75 -14.76 -7.87 3.35
N TRP A 76 -15.85 -7.37 3.95
CA TRP A 76 -16.81 -8.23 4.63
C TRP A 76 -17.45 -9.22 3.64
N GLY A 77 -17.44 -10.52 3.97
CA GLY A 77 -17.83 -11.56 3.02
C GLY A 77 -16.77 -11.82 1.93
N GLY A 78 -15.54 -11.39 2.16
CA GLY A 78 -14.38 -11.63 1.30
C GLY A 78 -13.73 -13.01 1.51
N ILE A 79 -12.68 -13.30 0.75
CA ILE A 79 -11.90 -14.55 0.86
C ILE A 79 -11.27 -14.70 2.26
N HIS A 80 -10.93 -13.60 2.94
CA HIS A 80 -10.41 -13.67 4.29
C HIS A 80 -11.44 -14.27 5.28
N ASP A 81 -12.75 -13.98 5.12
CA ASP A 81 -13.79 -14.63 5.93
C ASP A 81 -13.93 -16.13 5.62
N PHE A 82 -13.60 -16.56 4.40
CA PHE A 82 -13.48 -17.98 4.06
C PHE A 82 -12.32 -18.65 4.83
N TYR A 83 -11.13 -18.05 4.88
CA TYR A 83 -10.01 -18.57 5.67
C TYR A 83 -10.31 -18.65 7.17
N LEU A 84 -11.12 -17.72 7.69
CA LEU A 84 -11.52 -17.73 9.09
C LEU A 84 -12.67 -18.70 9.41
N GLY A 85 -13.19 -19.45 8.42
CA GLY A 85 -14.34 -20.34 8.60
C GLY A 85 -15.64 -19.59 8.93
N ARG A 86 -15.72 -18.30 8.58
CA ARG A 86 -16.91 -17.46 8.78
C ARG A 86 -17.87 -17.49 7.59
N CYS A 87 -17.38 -17.90 6.40
CA CYS A 87 -18.17 -18.01 5.19
C CYS A 87 -17.64 -19.11 4.26
N ASP A 88 -18.40 -20.20 4.08
CA ASP A 88 -18.00 -21.33 3.23
C ASP A 88 -18.07 -21.02 1.73
N THR A 89 -18.82 -19.99 1.34
CA THR A 89 -19.09 -19.62 -0.07
C THR A 89 -18.28 -18.45 -0.57
N CYS A 90 -17.42 -17.86 0.27
CA CYS A 90 -16.70 -16.61 -0.05
C CYS A 90 -15.35 -16.85 -0.75
N SER A 91 -15.17 -18.00 -1.40
CA SER A 91 -14.01 -18.30 -2.25
C SER A 91 -14.15 -17.73 -3.67
N GLU A 92 -15.32 -17.25 -4.06
CA GLU A 92 -15.57 -16.40 -5.24
C GLU A 92 -16.32 -15.14 -4.79
N ILE A 93 -15.73 -13.96 -5.02
CA ILE A 93 -16.27 -12.68 -4.56
C ILE A 93 -16.26 -11.63 -5.67
N LYS A 94 -17.11 -10.61 -5.54
CA LYS A 94 -17.12 -9.48 -6.46
C LYS A 94 -15.99 -8.50 -6.11
N ILE A 95 -15.26 -8.05 -7.12
CA ILE A 95 -14.30 -6.96 -7.02
C ILE A 95 -15.10 -5.67 -6.95
N GLU A 96 -14.93 -4.91 -5.87
CA GLU A 96 -15.61 -3.62 -5.73
C GLU A 96 -15.05 -2.58 -6.74
N GLU A 97 -15.83 -1.57 -7.06
CA GLU A 97 -15.38 -0.48 -7.93
C GLU A 97 -14.70 0.64 -7.12
N TYR A 98 -15.07 0.77 -5.85
CA TYR A 98 -14.64 1.83 -4.95
C TYR A 98 -14.05 1.23 -3.69
N TYR A 99 -12.92 1.77 -3.27
CA TYR A 99 -12.24 1.33 -2.06
C TYR A 99 -11.70 2.53 -1.31
N ASP A 100 -11.81 2.47 0.01
CA ASP A 100 -11.07 3.35 0.90
C ASP A 100 -9.86 2.57 1.42
N PRO A 101 -8.62 3.09 1.28
CA PRO A 101 -7.45 2.42 1.80
C PRO A 101 -7.57 2.12 3.30
N ILE A 102 -7.43 0.84 3.66
CA ILE A 102 -7.46 0.37 5.05
C ILE A 102 -6.09 -0.03 5.58
N PHE A 103 -5.97 -0.11 6.90
CA PHE A 103 -4.75 -0.52 7.60
C PHE A 103 -4.14 -1.81 7.01
N SER A 104 -4.96 -2.83 6.78
CA SER A 104 -4.50 -4.15 6.34
C SER A 104 -4.01 -4.19 4.89
N VAL A 105 -4.10 -3.10 4.13
CA VAL A 105 -3.54 -3.03 2.75
C VAL A 105 -2.39 -2.05 2.62
N GLY A 106 -2.00 -1.40 3.73
CA GLY A 106 -0.95 -0.42 3.76
C GLY A 106 -1.39 1.02 3.46
N ALA A 107 -2.56 1.43 3.94
CA ALA A 107 -3.13 2.76 3.70
C ALA A 107 -2.19 3.92 4.05
N LYS A 108 -1.49 3.84 5.18
CA LYS A 108 -0.56 4.89 5.62
C LYS A 108 0.69 4.93 4.75
N SER A 109 1.22 3.77 4.34
CA SER A 109 2.32 3.69 3.36
C SER A 109 1.89 4.26 2.01
N PHE A 110 0.71 3.89 1.52
CA PHE A 110 0.15 4.45 0.28
C PHE A 110 0.12 5.98 0.32
N ARG A 111 -0.45 6.56 1.38
CA ARG A 111 -0.57 8.03 1.54
C ARG A 111 0.78 8.74 1.56
N ILE A 112 1.75 8.25 2.35
CA ILE A 112 3.05 8.91 2.43
C ILE A 112 3.84 8.76 1.14
N LEU A 113 3.78 7.61 0.47
CA LEU A 113 4.53 7.41 -0.78
C LEU A 113 3.90 8.18 -1.94
N GLU A 114 2.57 8.26 -2.01
CA GLU A 114 1.90 9.16 -2.96
C GLU A 114 2.30 10.62 -2.72
N PHE A 115 2.30 11.06 -1.46
CA PHE A 115 2.78 12.40 -1.09
C PHE A 115 4.21 12.63 -1.58
N LEU A 116 5.14 11.70 -1.32
CA LEU A 116 6.55 11.77 -1.73
C LEU A 116 6.76 11.64 -3.26
N GLY A 117 5.71 11.55 -4.06
CA GLY A 117 5.78 11.60 -5.52
C GLY A 117 6.05 10.24 -6.18
N TYR A 118 5.85 9.13 -5.48
CA TYR A 118 5.96 7.81 -6.09
C TYR A 118 4.84 7.63 -7.12
N SER A 119 5.16 7.03 -8.28
CA SER A 119 4.12 6.65 -9.23
C SER A 119 3.28 5.52 -8.62
N VAL A 120 1.96 5.61 -8.70
CA VAL A 120 1.07 4.56 -8.19
C VAL A 120 0.48 3.79 -9.37
N ILE A 121 0.59 2.46 -9.33
CA ILE A 121 -0.14 1.53 -10.19
C ILE A 121 -0.95 0.58 -9.30
N ASP A 122 -2.03 0.02 -9.83
CA ASP A 122 -2.76 -1.04 -9.12
C ASP A 122 -2.37 -2.44 -9.63
N ASP A 123 -2.58 -3.43 -8.78
CA ASP A 123 -2.22 -4.83 -9.03
C ASP A 123 -3.05 -5.49 -10.15
N ILE A 124 -4.23 -4.95 -10.44
CA ILE A 124 -5.08 -5.35 -11.58
C ILE A 124 -4.50 -4.85 -12.92
N ASP A 125 -3.88 -3.67 -12.97
CA ASP A 125 -3.18 -3.20 -14.16
C ASP A 125 -1.98 -4.11 -14.48
N ILE A 126 -1.32 -4.66 -13.46
CA ILE A 126 -0.24 -5.65 -13.63
C ILE A 126 -0.79 -6.97 -14.17
N ASP A 127 -1.90 -7.51 -13.64
CA ASP A 127 -2.51 -8.74 -14.18
C ASP A 127 -2.89 -8.59 -15.66
N LYS A 128 -3.45 -7.43 -16.04
CA LYS A 128 -3.83 -7.14 -17.44
C LYS A 128 -2.64 -6.91 -18.35
N ASN A 129 -1.58 -6.29 -17.83
CA ASN A 129 -0.41 -5.91 -18.60
C ASN A 129 0.88 -6.04 -17.76
N PRO A 130 1.42 -7.26 -17.61
CA PRO A 130 2.65 -7.51 -16.84
C PRO A 130 3.84 -6.64 -17.22
N GLU A 131 3.97 -6.32 -18.52
CA GLU A 131 5.05 -5.48 -19.08
C GLU A 131 5.01 -4.03 -18.59
N ILE A 132 3.95 -3.59 -17.88
CA ILE A 132 3.91 -2.26 -17.27
C ILE A 132 5.06 -2.05 -16.29
N LEU A 133 5.51 -3.12 -15.62
CA LEU A 133 6.62 -3.07 -14.66
C LEU A 133 7.96 -2.70 -15.33
N ASP A 134 8.14 -3.01 -16.61
CA ASP A 134 9.38 -2.70 -17.35
C ASP A 134 9.63 -1.20 -17.54
N ASN A 135 8.63 -0.36 -17.26
CA ASN A 135 8.78 1.10 -17.27
C ASN A 135 9.48 1.64 -16.02
N PHE A 136 9.64 0.80 -15.00
CA PHE A 136 10.16 1.15 -13.70
C PHE A 136 11.49 0.43 -13.44
N ASN A 137 12.42 1.10 -12.75
CA ASN A 137 13.64 0.47 -12.29
C ASN A 137 13.43 -0.30 -10.98
N SER A 138 12.48 0.18 -10.17
CA SER A 138 12.20 -0.32 -8.84
C SER A 138 10.70 -0.38 -8.59
N ILE A 139 10.25 -1.48 -7.99
CA ILE A 139 8.84 -1.68 -7.60
C ILE A 139 8.75 -1.76 -6.09
N VAL A 140 7.89 -0.95 -5.48
CA VAL A 140 7.54 -1.01 -4.06
C VAL A 140 6.20 -1.71 -3.94
N LEU A 141 6.20 -2.92 -3.41
CA LEU A 141 5.00 -3.73 -3.21
C LEU A 141 4.44 -3.45 -1.81
N LEU A 142 3.16 -3.08 -1.70
CA LEU A 142 2.48 -2.96 -0.41
C LEU A 142 2.06 -4.37 0.08
N HIS A 143 0.88 -4.51 0.70
CA HIS A 143 0.42 -5.80 1.21
C HIS A 143 -0.32 -6.61 0.12
N ASN A 144 0.34 -6.88 -1.01
CA ASN A 144 -0.18 -7.72 -2.10
C ASN A 144 -0.18 -9.21 -1.71
N GLU A 145 -0.99 -9.58 -0.72
CA GLU A 145 -1.18 -10.96 -0.25
C GLU A 145 -1.91 -11.82 -1.28
N PHE A 146 -2.99 -11.30 -1.88
CA PHE A 146 -3.77 -11.99 -2.92
C PHE A 146 -3.35 -11.49 -4.28
N VAL A 147 -2.82 -12.37 -5.14
CA VAL A 147 -2.34 -12.00 -6.47
C VAL A 147 -2.69 -13.07 -7.51
N THR A 148 -2.76 -12.66 -8.77
CA THR A 148 -2.88 -13.58 -9.90
C THR A 148 -1.53 -14.22 -10.26
N GLU A 149 -1.57 -15.22 -11.14
CA GLU A 149 -0.37 -15.84 -11.68
C GLU A 149 0.45 -14.89 -12.56
N ASN A 150 -0.21 -14.00 -13.30
CA ASN A 150 0.47 -13.00 -14.12
C ASN A 150 1.23 -12.01 -13.24
N GLU A 151 0.59 -11.49 -12.19
CA GLU A 151 1.25 -10.62 -11.20
C GLU A 151 2.43 -11.31 -10.53
N PHE A 152 2.24 -12.55 -10.05
CA PHE A 152 3.31 -13.30 -9.40
C PHE A 152 4.54 -13.42 -10.31
N LEU A 153 4.34 -13.82 -11.58
CA LEU A 153 5.44 -13.95 -12.54
C LEU A 153 6.08 -12.61 -12.86
N ALA A 154 5.30 -11.55 -13.03
CA ALA A 154 5.81 -10.20 -13.32
C ALA A 154 6.65 -9.66 -12.16
N ILE A 155 6.10 -9.69 -10.94
CA ILE A 155 6.74 -9.18 -9.73
C ILE A 155 8.01 -9.97 -9.41
N THR A 156 7.96 -11.30 -9.48
CA THR A 156 9.14 -12.13 -9.14
C THR A 156 10.23 -12.12 -10.21
N SER A 157 9.90 -11.74 -11.45
CA SER A 157 10.88 -11.57 -12.54
C SER A 157 11.50 -10.17 -12.58
N HIS A 158 10.88 -9.18 -11.93
CA HIS A 158 11.40 -7.81 -11.90
C HIS A 158 12.71 -7.74 -11.07
N PRO A 159 13.77 -7.06 -11.55
CA PRO A 159 15.11 -7.14 -10.95
C PRO A 159 15.23 -6.48 -9.57
N ASN A 160 14.36 -5.51 -9.24
CA ASN A 160 14.36 -4.85 -7.95
C ASN A 160 12.92 -4.64 -7.43
N VAL A 161 12.52 -5.44 -6.45
CA VAL A 161 11.24 -5.32 -5.76
C VAL A 161 11.47 -5.17 -4.26
N ILE A 162 10.83 -4.15 -3.68
CA ILE A 162 10.89 -3.83 -2.26
C ILE A 162 9.53 -4.20 -1.66
N PHE A 163 9.49 -5.29 -0.91
CA PHE A 163 8.29 -5.79 -0.26
C PHE A 163 8.12 -5.09 1.09
N MET A 164 7.17 -4.16 1.16
CA MET A 164 6.94 -3.33 2.36
C MET A 164 6.19 -4.06 3.47
N TYR A 165 5.48 -5.14 3.15
CA TYR A 165 4.64 -5.87 4.10
C TYR A 165 4.94 -7.37 4.02
N PRO A 166 5.03 -8.08 5.16
CA PRO A 166 5.11 -9.53 5.17
C PRO A 166 3.83 -10.17 4.62
N GLY A 167 3.93 -11.41 4.15
CA GLY A 167 2.78 -12.15 3.60
C GLY A 167 2.40 -11.77 2.16
N ALA A 168 3.22 -10.97 1.47
CA ALA A 168 3.05 -10.74 0.04
C ALA A 168 3.15 -12.03 -0.78
N LEU A 169 2.41 -12.09 -1.88
CA LEU A 169 2.37 -13.22 -2.83
C LEU A 169 1.93 -14.54 -2.18
N ASN A 170 1.03 -14.48 -1.20
CA ASN A 170 0.63 -15.65 -0.42
C ASN A 170 -0.52 -16.44 -1.03
N SER A 171 -1.54 -15.78 -1.57
CA SER A 171 -2.74 -16.44 -2.07
C SER A 171 -2.90 -16.23 -3.57
N LYS A 172 -3.02 -17.34 -4.32
CA LYS A 172 -3.27 -17.35 -5.76
C LYS A 172 -4.77 -17.17 -6.02
N VAL A 173 -5.11 -16.10 -6.71
CA VAL A 173 -6.47 -15.81 -7.18
C VAL A 173 -6.55 -15.79 -8.70
N LYS A 174 -7.77 -15.86 -9.23
CA LYS A 174 -8.07 -15.67 -10.65
C LYS A 174 -9.18 -14.65 -10.81
N ILE A 175 -9.01 -13.72 -11.73
CA ILE A 175 -10.02 -12.71 -12.04
C ILE A 175 -10.88 -13.14 -13.23
N ASN A 176 -12.18 -12.93 -13.13
CA ASN A 176 -13.12 -12.93 -14.25
C ASN A 176 -13.51 -11.49 -14.56
N TYR A 177 -12.90 -10.90 -15.58
CA TYR A 177 -13.12 -9.51 -15.96
C TYR A 177 -14.52 -9.23 -16.53
N ASP A 178 -15.20 -10.22 -17.11
CA ASP A 178 -16.56 -10.05 -17.62
C ASP A 178 -17.59 -9.95 -16.48
N LYS A 179 -17.30 -10.63 -15.36
CA LYS A 179 -18.17 -10.65 -14.16
C LYS A 179 -17.69 -9.74 -13.04
N GLU A 180 -16.49 -9.19 -13.17
CA GLU A 180 -15.79 -8.46 -12.12
C GLU A 180 -15.69 -9.29 -10.83
N THR A 181 -15.38 -10.58 -10.96
CA THR A 181 -15.21 -11.49 -9.81
C THR A 181 -13.78 -11.96 -9.65
N MET A 182 -13.40 -12.24 -8.41
CA MET A 182 -12.13 -12.83 -8.01
C MET A 182 -12.38 -14.17 -7.32
N ILE A 183 -11.64 -15.20 -7.72
CA ILE A 183 -11.81 -16.57 -7.25
C ILE A 183 -10.51 -17.06 -6.63
N LEU A 184 -10.54 -17.55 -5.39
CA LEU A 184 -9.42 -18.24 -4.75
C LEU A 184 -9.10 -19.53 -5.52
N GLN A 185 -7.85 -19.68 -5.96
CA GLN A 185 -7.37 -20.90 -6.62
C GLN A 185 -6.54 -21.75 -5.68
N ARG A 186 -5.67 -21.12 -4.87
CA ARG A 186 -4.78 -21.80 -3.94
C ARG A 186 -4.24 -20.83 -2.89
N GLY A 187 -4.11 -21.27 -1.64
CA GLY A 187 -3.55 -20.50 -0.54
C GLY A 187 -3.55 -21.32 0.75
N PRO A 188 -3.33 -20.71 1.91
CA PRO A 188 -3.26 -21.42 3.19
C PRO A 188 -4.43 -22.37 3.38
N SER A 189 -4.12 -23.66 3.57
CA SER A 189 -5.10 -24.75 3.74
C SER A 189 -6.14 -24.89 2.62
N PHE A 190 -5.86 -24.39 1.40
CA PHE A 190 -6.77 -24.48 0.27
C PHE A 190 -6.05 -24.70 -1.09
N PRO A 191 -6.54 -25.60 -1.96
CA PRO A 191 -7.61 -26.59 -1.69
C PRO A 191 -7.11 -27.76 -0.84
N ASP A 192 -5.79 -27.86 -0.66
CA ASP A 192 -5.13 -28.88 0.15
C ASP A 192 -4.79 -28.31 1.54
N PRO A 193 -5.15 -28.99 2.65
CA PRO A 193 -4.83 -28.55 4.01
C PRO A 193 -3.34 -28.34 4.26
N ASP A 194 -2.45 -29.01 3.53
CA ASP A 194 -1.01 -28.89 3.68
C ASP A 194 -0.42 -27.68 2.89
N THR A 195 -1.25 -26.96 2.12
CA THR A 195 -0.80 -25.77 1.42
C THR A 195 -0.49 -24.65 2.41
N VAL A 196 0.74 -24.15 2.38
CA VAL A 196 1.18 -22.99 3.18
C VAL A 196 1.07 -21.69 2.37
N ASN A 197 1.39 -21.76 1.07
CA ASN A 197 1.44 -20.63 0.15
C ASN A 197 0.88 -21.04 -1.22
N GLY A 198 0.11 -20.16 -1.87
CA GLY A 198 -0.54 -20.38 -3.15
C GLY A 198 0.40 -20.59 -4.34
N PHE A 199 1.63 -20.09 -4.24
CA PHE A 199 2.65 -20.15 -5.28
C PHE A 199 3.91 -20.93 -4.87
N ASP A 200 3.92 -21.51 -3.67
CA ASP A 200 5.13 -22.07 -3.05
C ASP A 200 6.28 -21.05 -3.03
N TRP A 201 5.96 -19.79 -2.73
CA TRP A 201 6.92 -18.70 -2.73
C TRP A 201 8.02 -18.96 -1.69
N LYS A 202 9.26 -19.15 -2.16
CA LYS A 202 10.39 -19.55 -1.31
C LYS A 202 10.79 -18.52 -0.24
N TYR A 203 10.34 -17.27 -0.40
CA TYR A 203 10.56 -16.17 0.54
C TYR A 203 9.29 -15.78 1.30
N ASP A 204 8.29 -16.67 1.38
CA ASP A 204 7.11 -16.45 2.20
C ASP A 204 7.50 -16.16 3.65
N ASN A 205 7.08 -14.98 4.13
CA ASN A 205 7.29 -14.48 5.48
C ASN A 205 5.94 -14.13 6.15
N SER A 206 4.84 -14.75 5.72
CA SER A 206 3.50 -14.58 6.32
C SER A 206 3.46 -14.88 7.82
N ASN A 207 4.40 -15.70 8.33
CA ASN A 207 4.54 -16.03 9.74
C ASN A 207 4.92 -14.84 10.65
N ILE A 208 5.38 -13.73 10.08
CA ILE A 208 5.74 -12.51 10.83
C ILE A 208 4.79 -11.32 10.54
N SER A 209 3.69 -11.54 9.82
CA SER A 209 2.72 -10.51 9.44
C SER A 209 2.05 -9.79 10.63
N ASN A 210 1.99 -10.46 11.78
CA ASN A 210 1.43 -9.92 13.02
C ASN A 210 2.38 -9.00 13.81
N ASN A 211 3.64 -8.84 13.37
CA ASN A 211 4.56 -7.89 13.98
C ASN A 211 4.26 -6.45 13.51
N THR A 212 3.23 -5.83 14.10
CA THR A 212 2.82 -4.46 13.79
C THR A 212 3.55 -3.40 14.61
N ILE A 213 4.19 -3.80 15.72
CA ILE A 213 5.01 -2.90 16.55
C ILE A 213 6.24 -2.42 15.75
N CYS A 214 6.87 -3.33 15.00
CA CYS A 214 7.90 -3.00 13.99
C CYS A 214 9.07 -2.15 14.54
N GLU A 215 9.46 -2.39 15.81
CA GLU A 215 10.52 -1.64 16.50
C GLU A 215 11.92 -1.91 15.93
N GLU A 216 12.25 -3.17 15.66
CA GLU A 216 13.54 -3.64 15.12
C GLU A 216 13.42 -3.92 13.62
N TRP A 217 12.86 -2.96 12.88
CA TRP A 217 12.66 -3.09 11.45
C TRP A 217 14.00 -3.21 10.70
N GLU A 218 14.05 -4.09 9.71
CA GLU A 218 15.17 -4.30 8.80
C GLU A 218 14.64 -4.73 7.44
N PHE A 219 15.21 -4.15 6.38
CA PHE A 219 15.08 -4.69 5.03
C PHE A 219 16.17 -5.73 4.78
N TYR A 220 15.78 -7.01 4.72
CA TYR A 220 16.71 -8.08 4.36
C TYR A 220 16.68 -8.35 2.86
N LYS A 221 17.84 -8.70 2.32
CA LYS A 221 18.02 -8.95 0.89
C LYS A 221 17.47 -10.32 0.48
N ILE A 222 16.81 -10.37 -0.67
CA ILE A 222 16.43 -11.58 -1.40
C ILE A 222 16.99 -11.52 -2.83
N GLU A 223 16.70 -12.53 -3.66
CA GLU A 223 17.24 -12.61 -5.02
C GLU A 223 16.84 -11.43 -5.90
N ASN A 224 15.55 -11.03 -5.88
CA ASN A 224 14.99 -9.99 -6.73
C ASN A 224 14.68 -8.68 -5.97
N GLY A 225 15.36 -8.42 -4.84
CA GLY A 225 15.21 -7.17 -4.10
C GLY A 225 15.31 -7.33 -2.58
N HIS A 226 14.39 -6.71 -1.83
CA HIS A 226 14.44 -6.62 -0.37
C HIS A 226 13.05 -6.79 0.26
N MET A 227 12.99 -7.36 1.45
CA MET A 227 11.75 -7.54 2.21
C MET A 227 11.87 -6.92 3.60
N LEU A 228 10.83 -6.23 4.04
CA LEU A 228 10.74 -5.74 5.40
C LEU A 228 10.35 -6.88 6.36
N ASN A 229 10.99 -6.94 7.53
CA ASN A 229 10.76 -7.97 8.55
C ASN A 229 9.61 -7.66 9.53
N CYS A 230 8.72 -6.71 9.20
CA CYS A 230 7.56 -6.35 10.02
C CYS A 230 6.53 -5.54 9.22
N THR A 231 5.34 -5.35 9.80
CA THR A 231 4.26 -4.56 9.21
C THR A 231 4.44 -3.09 9.61
N PRO A 232 4.79 -2.17 8.69
CA PRO A 232 5.25 -0.82 9.04
C PRO A 232 4.13 0.20 9.26
N GLU A 233 2.87 -0.24 9.21
CA GLU A 233 1.70 0.63 9.13
C GLU A 233 1.64 1.65 10.29
N ASP A 234 2.06 1.27 11.51
CA ASP A 234 2.04 2.20 12.64
C ASP A 234 3.22 3.18 12.71
N ILE A 235 4.30 2.91 11.97
CA ILE A 235 5.54 3.70 12.07
C ILE A 235 5.85 4.51 10.80
N ILE A 236 5.39 4.09 9.62
CA ILE A 236 5.85 4.60 8.33
C ILE A 236 5.65 6.12 8.16
N GLN A 237 4.53 6.67 8.65
CA GLN A 237 4.22 8.11 8.54
C GLN A 237 4.99 8.99 9.53
N ASN A 238 5.74 8.40 10.46
CA ASN A 238 6.42 9.10 11.54
C ASN A 238 7.91 8.73 11.64
N ASN A 239 8.44 7.98 10.68
CA ASN A 239 9.79 7.43 10.71
C ASN A 239 10.51 7.81 9.41
N ASP A 240 11.37 8.82 9.47
CA ASP A 240 12.15 9.26 8.31
C ASP A 240 13.21 8.22 7.91
N LYS A 241 13.73 7.44 8.86
CA LYS A 241 14.78 6.44 8.60
C LYS A 241 14.30 5.32 7.68
N ILE A 242 13.09 4.80 7.89
CA ILE A 242 12.53 3.77 7.00
C ILE A 242 12.25 4.34 5.60
N LEU A 243 11.82 5.61 5.49
CA LEU A 243 11.60 6.28 4.20
C LEU A 243 12.91 6.53 3.45
N LYS A 244 13.97 6.95 4.15
CA LYS A 244 15.32 7.10 3.60
C LYS A 244 15.89 5.78 3.13
N GLU A 245 15.70 4.71 3.90
CA GLU A 245 16.16 3.39 3.51
C GLU A 245 15.38 2.85 2.31
N LEU A 246 14.06 3.01 2.28
CA LEU A 246 13.23 2.68 1.11
C LEU A 246 13.72 3.41 -0.14
N LYS A 247 13.95 4.73 -0.04
CA LYS A 247 14.50 5.53 -1.15
C LYS A 247 15.84 4.97 -1.62
N ARG A 248 16.78 4.74 -0.69
CA ARG A 248 18.11 4.17 -0.99
C ARG A 248 18.02 2.81 -1.69
N LEU A 249 17.03 1.99 -1.33
CA LEU A 249 16.78 0.69 -1.96
C LEU A 249 16.11 0.80 -3.35
N ALA A 250 15.46 1.92 -3.64
CA ALA A 250 14.77 2.17 -4.90
C ALA A 250 15.61 2.93 -5.95
N GLU A 251 16.75 3.52 -5.57
CA GLU A 251 17.65 4.31 -6.45
C GLU A 251 18.49 3.49 -7.46
N PHE A 252 18.15 2.23 -7.74
CA PHE A 252 18.92 1.34 -8.65
C PHE A 252 18.60 1.52 -10.13
#